data_AF-A0A7V9GPT6-F1
#
_entry.id   AF-A0A7V9GPT6-F1
#
_cell.length_a   1.000
_cell.length_b   1.000
_cell.length_c   1.000
_cell.angle_alpha   90.00
_cell.angle_beta   90.00
_cell.angle_gamma   90.00
#
_symmetry.space_group_name_H-M   'P 1'
#
loop_
_entity.id
_entity.type
_entity.pdbx_description
1 polymer ?
#
loop_
_entity_poly.entity_id
_entity_poly.type
_entity_poly.pdbx_seq_one_letter_code
_entity_poly.pdbx_strand_id
1 'polypeptide(L)' 'LTGGGSYLFLPVYGSWSAKYGYVGANNANNVDGDDFKAEGGDMLAPPTTGNYKITVDFQRGKFNVTKL' A
#
# COMPACT_ATOMS: atom_id res chain seq x y z
N LEU A 1 -7.58 -6.90 4.37
CA LEU A 1 -7.86 -5.59 3.77
C LEU A 1 -9.36 -5.41 3.64
N THR A 2 -9.85 -4.20 3.84
CA THR A 2 -11.25 -3.83 3.57
C THR A 2 -11.39 -3.47 2.10
N GLY A 3 -12.40 -4.02 1.43
CA GLY A 3 -12.65 -3.83 0.01
C GLY A 3 -12.78 -2.34 -0.35
N GLY A 4 -11.97 -1.87 -1.31
CA GLY A 4 -11.98 -0.48 -1.78
C GLY A 4 -11.52 0.57 -0.75
N GLY A 5 -11.00 0.15 0.40
CA GLY A 5 -10.40 1.05 1.38
C GLY A 5 -9.00 1.52 0.95
N SER A 6 -8.45 2.48 1.70
CA SER A 6 -7.07 2.95 1.53
C SER A 6 -6.15 2.37 2.61
N TYR A 7 -4.88 2.20 2.28
CA TYR A 7 -3.84 1.81 3.23
C TYR A 7 -2.48 2.45 2.89
N LEU A 8 -1.61 2.50 3.89
CA LEU A 8 -0.26 3.05 3.84
C LEU A 8 0.68 2.14 4.64
N PHE A 9 1.98 2.18 4.36
CA PHE A 9 2.97 1.50 5.18
C PHE A 9 3.59 2.48 6.17
N LEU A 10 3.57 2.12 7.45
CA LEU A 10 4.21 2.88 8.51
C LEU A 10 5.47 2.14 8.98
N PRO A 11 6.66 2.76 8.91
CA PRO A 11 7.90 2.18 9.42
C PRO A 11 7.93 2.17 10.95
N VAL A 12 7.19 3.07 11.59
CA VAL A 12 7.03 3.15 13.04
C VAL A 12 5.55 3.06 13.36
N TYR A 13 5.16 2.02 14.10
CA TYR A 13 3.77 1.78 14.47
C TYR A 13 3.15 2.99 15.18
N GLY A 14 2.03 3.49 14.65
CA GLY A 14 1.32 4.64 15.17
C GLY A 14 1.88 6.01 14.78
N SER A 15 3.04 6.08 14.11
CA SER A 15 3.59 7.35 13.61
C SER A 15 3.26 7.59 12.14
N TRP A 16 2.69 8.75 11.86
CA TRP A 16 2.36 9.19 10.49
C TRP A 16 3.38 10.19 9.90
N SER A 17 4.45 10.51 10.64
CA SER A 17 5.44 11.50 10.26
C SER A 17 6.41 11.05 9.15
N ALA A 18 6.49 9.74 8.91
CA ALA A 18 7.31 9.13 7.86
C ALA A 18 6.54 7.94 7.31
N LYS A 19 5.64 8.18 6.36
CA LYS A 19 4.76 7.15 5.77
C LYS A 19 5.21 6.80 4.36
N TYR A 20 4.82 5.62 3.89
CA TYR A 20 5.05 5.20 2.51
C TYR A 20 3.73 4.90 1.82
N GLY A 21 3.63 5.37 0.58
CA GLY A 21 2.45 5.27 -0.26
C GLY A 21 2.81 5.18 -1.73
N TYR A 22 1.80 5.10 -2.58
CA TYR A 22 1.96 5.03 -4.02
C TYR A 22 2.74 6.23 -4.57
N VAL A 23 3.54 6.01 -5.61
CA VAL A 23 4.31 7.07 -6.26
C VAL A 23 3.42 8.16 -6.88
N GLY A 24 2.23 7.78 -7.34
CA GLY A 24 1.25 8.66 -7.97
C GLY A 24 0.19 9.26 -7.03
N ALA A 25 -0.95 9.63 -7.60
CA ALA A 25 -2.07 10.21 -6.86
C ALA A 25 -2.77 9.18 -5.97
N ASN A 26 -3.47 9.65 -4.93
CA ASN A 26 -4.20 8.80 -4.01
C ASN A 26 -5.13 7.83 -4.75
N ASN A 27 -5.06 6.55 -4.36
CA ASN A 27 -5.88 5.45 -4.84
C ASN A 27 -5.78 5.17 -6.35
N ALA A 28 -4.69 5.59 -6.99
CA ALA A 28 -4.43 5.38 -8.41
C ALA A 28 -3.37 4.29 -8.70
N ASN A 29 -2.93 3.54 -7.68
CA ASN A 29 -2.06 2.38 -7.86
C ASN A 29 -2.81 1.21 -8.50
N ASN A 30 -2.06 0.27 -9.07
CA ASN A 30 -2.58 -1.07 -9.30
C ASN A 30 -2.84 -1.77 -7.94
N VAL A 31 -4.06 -2.29 -7.73
CA VAL A 31 -4.47 -2.93 -6.47
C VAL A 31 -3.72 -4.24 -6.17
N ASP A 32 -3.10 -4.85 -7.18
CA ASP A 32 -2.31 -6.08 -7.06
C ASP A 32 -0.83 -5.81 -6.76
N GLY A 33 -0.37 -4.56 -6.84
CA GLY A 33 1.02 -4.19 -6.60
C GLY A 33 1.53 -3.07 -7.50
N ASP A 34 2.39 -2.22 -6.95
CA ASP A 34 2.97 -1.08 -7.65
C ASP A 34 4.27 -0.60 -6.97
N ASP A 35 4.80 0.53 -7.46
CA ASP A 35 5.89 1.26 -6.83
C ASP A 35 5.39 2.16 -5.70
N PHE A 36 6.16 2.24 -4.62
CA PHE A 36 5.89 3.10 -3.47
C PHE A 36 7.10 3.97 -3.11
N LYS A 37 6.83 5.11 -2.46
CA LYS A 37 7.85 6.06 -2.00
C LYS A 37 7.49 6.64 -0.63
N ALA A 38 8.49 7.22 0.03
CA ALA A 38 8.27 8.03 1.22
C ALA A 38 7.35 9.21 0.90
N GLU A 39 6.41 9.50 1.78
CA GLU A 39 5.37 10.53 1.62
C GLU A 39 4.58 10.40 0.29
N GLY A 40 4.39 9.16 -0.17
CA GLY A 40 3.54 8.84 -1.31
C GLY A 40 2.03 8.96 -1.03
N GLY A 41 1.23 8.87 -2.08
CA GLY A 41 -0.22 8.90 -2.00
C GLY A 41 -0.83 7.62 -1.40
N ASP A 42 -2.07 7.70 -0.97
CA ASP A 42 -2.80 6.56 -0.41
C ASP A 42 -2.86 5.40 -1.42
N MET A 43 -2.69 4.16 -0.96
CA MET A 43 -2.82 2.98 -1.81
C MET A 43 -4.24 2.41 -1.69
N LEU A 44 -4.88 2.16 -2.83
CA LEU A 44 -6.18 1.51 -2.94
C LEU A 44 -6.03 0.00 -2.69
N ALA A 45 -6.86 -0.52 -1.79
CA ALA A 45 -7.02 -1.94 -1.54
C ALA A 45 -7.85 -2.61 -2.65
N PRO A 46 -7.65 -3.92 -2.90
CA PRO A 46 -8.53 -4.70 -3.76
C PRO A 46 -10.01 -4.53 -3.42
N PRO A 47 -10.94 -4.66 -4.39
CA PRO A 47 -12.36 -4.36 -4.17
C PRO A 47 -13.07 -5.37 -3.24
N THR A 48 -12.52 -6.58 -3.07
CA THR A 48 -13.10 -7.60 -2.19
C THR A 48 -12.47 -7.53 -0.79
N THR A 49 -13.30 -7.48 0.25
CA THR A 49 -12.82 -7.63 1.63
C THR A 49 -12.29 -9.04 1.86
N GLY A 50 -11.17 -9.17 2.57
CA GLY A 50 -10.63 -10.47 2.95
C GLY A 50 -9.22 -10.41 3.52
N ASN A 51 -8.64 -11.59 3.70
CA ASN A 51 -7.25 -11.75 4.08
C ASN A 51 -6.37 -11.69 2.83
N TYR A 52 -5.26 -10.97 2.94
CA TYR A 52 -4.32 -10.75 1.85
C TYR A 52 -2.91 -10.88 2.39
N LYS A 53 -2.02 -11.42 1.56
CA LYS A 53 -0.58 -11.32 1.75
C LYS A 53 -0.10 -10.06 1.04
N ILE A 54 0.59 -9.20 1.77
CA ILE A 54 1.30 -8.05 1.20
C ILE A 54 2.80 -8.34 1.31
N THR A 55 3.49 -8.31 0.17
CA THR A 55 4.96 -8.40 0.13
C THR A 55 5.52 -7.02 -0.17
N VAL A 56 6.47 -6.56 0.63
CA VAL A 56 7.05 -5.22 0.53
C VAL A 56 8.56 -5.32 0.39
N ASP A 57 9.11 -4.76 -0.69
CA ASP A 57 10.54 -4.61 -0.92
C ASP A 57 10.89 -3.13 -0.75
N PHE A 58 11.40 -2.77 0.43
CA PHE A 58 11.83 -1.40 0.74
C PHE A 58 13.07 -0.95 -0.02
N GLN A 59 13.93 -1.88 -0.45
CA GLN A 59 15.12 -1.53 -1.20
C GLN A 59 14.76 -1.10 -2.63
N ARG A 60 13.78 -1.79 -3.25
CA ARG A 60 13.30 -1.48 -4.59
C ARG A 60 12.11 -0.51 -4.62
N GLY A 61 11.48 -0.26 -3.47
CA GLY A 61 10.25 0.53 -3.40
C GLY A 61 9.09 -0.14 -4.12
N LYS A 62 8.93 -1.47 -3.98
CA LYS A 62 7.87 -2.24 -4.66
C LYS A 62 7.01 -3.00 -3.68
N PHE A 63 5.71 -3.05 -3.93
CA PHE A 63 4.78 -3.92 -3.19
C PHE A 63 3.96 -4.82 -4.11
N ASN A 64 3.51 -5.95 -3.57
CA ASN A 64 2.56 -6.86 -4.22
C ASN A 64 1.50 -7.29 -3.21
N VAL A 65 0.25 -7.38 -3.66
CA VAL A 65 -0.90 -7.83 -2.88
C VAL A 65 -1.48 -9.09 -3.53
N THR A 66 -1.61 -10.17 -2.78
CA THR A 66 -2.23 -11.41 -3.25
C THR A 66 -3.29 -11.88 -2.26
N LYS A 67 -4.46 -12.30 -2.75
CA LYS A 67 -5.55 -12.84 -1.92
C LYS A 67 -5.15 -14.19 -1.32
N LEU A 68 -5.55 -14.43 -0.06
CA LEU A 68 -5.39 -15.71 0.65
C LEU A 68 -6.63 -16.59 0.54
#